data_AF-A0A0A2TM80-F1
#
_entry.id   AF-A0A0A2TM80-F1
#
_cell.length_a   1.000
_cell.length_b   1.000
_cell.length_c   1.000
_cell.angle_alpha   90.00
_cell.angle_beta   90.00
_cell.angle_gamma   90.00
#
_symmetry.space_group_name_H-M   'P 1'
#
loop_
_entity.id
_entity.type
_entity.pdbx_description
1 polymer ?
#
loop_
_entity_poly.entity_id
_entity_poly.type
_entity_poly.pdbx_seq_one_letter_code
_entity_poly.pdbx_strand_id
1 'polypeptide(L)'
;MRVYDKEFKEEAIKLSYEIGPTATAERLGIPLTTLFTWRHRAKQYGSIAFVGSGNKRIDPNTAEIKAMEKKIKDLEAANDILKSALGFFAESRKK
;
A
#
# COMPACT_ATOMS: atom_id res chain seq x y z
N MET A 1 -2.01 -13.57 -23.18
CA MET A 1 -1.86 -13.57 -21.70
C MET A 1 -3.23 -13.24 -21.12
N ARG A 2 -3.82 -14.12 -20.29
CA ARG A 2 -5.13 -13.83 -19.66
C ARG A 2 -4.94 -12.83 -18.54
N VAL A 3 -5.71 -11.75 -18.56
CA VAL A 3 -5.73 -10.73 -17.51
C VAL A 3 -6.99 -10.98 -16.68
N TYR A 4 -6.81 -11.12 -15.38
CA TYR A 4 -7.90 -11.21 -14.42
C TYR A 4 -7.88 -9.94 -13.58
N ASP A 5 -9.05 -9.41 -13.25
CA ASP A 5 -9.19 -8.27 -12.34
C ASP A 5 -8.79 -8.67 -10.90
N LYS A 6 -8.99 -7.75 -9.95
CA LYS A 6 -8.62 -7.99 -8.55
C LYS A 6 -9.68 -8.86 -7.88
N GLU A 7 -10.93 -8.51 -8.10
CA GLU A 7 -12.13 -9.09 -7.51
C GLU A 7 -12.22 -10.59 -7.84
N PHE A 8 -12.01 -10.97 -9.10
CA PHE A 8 -11.98 -12.35 -9.53
C PHE A 8 -10.90 -13.17 -8.83
N LYS A 9 -9.70 -12.59 -8.63
CA LYS A 9 -8.61 -13.29 -7.95
C LYS A 9 -8.94 -13.53 -6.48
N GLU A 10 -9.53 -12.53 -5.83
CA GLU A 10 -9.94 -12.62 -4.42
C GLU A 10 -11.05 -13.67 -4.23
N GLU A 11 -12.06 -13.67 -5.10
CA GLU A 11 -13.12 -14.68 -5.09
C GLU A 11 -12.60 -16.08 -5.41
N ALA A 12 -11.72 -16.23 -6.41
CA ALA A 12 -11.11 -17.51 -6.73
C ALA A 12 -10.29 -18.06 -5.56
N ILE A 13 -9.56 -17.20 -4.85
CA ILE A 13 -8.82 -17.59 -3.65
C ILE A 13 -9.80 -18.01 -2.53
N LYS A 14 -10.85 -17.24 -2.27
CA LYS A 14 -11.86 -17.59 -1.26
C LYS A 14 -12.50 -18.95 -1.55
N LEU A 15 -12.97 -19.15 -2.78
CA LEU A 15 -13.56 -20.41 -3.22
C LEU A 15 -12.57 -21.57 -3.07
N SER A 16 -11.28 -21.34 -3.34
CA SER A 16 -10.26 -22.38 -3.17
C SER A 16 -10.01 -22.80 -1.72
N TYR A 17 -10.38 -21.99 -0.73
CA TYR A 17 -10.36 -22.39 0.68
C TYR A 17 -11.62 -23.19 1.07
N GLU A 18 -12.73 -22.98 0.37
CA GLU A 18 -14.01 -23.67 0.62
C GLU A 18 -14.04 -25.06 -0.02
N ILE A 19 -13.68 -25.17 -1.31
CA ILE A 19 -13.80 -26.43 -2.08
C ILE A 19 -12.45 -27.05 -2.48
N GLY A 20 -11.34 -26.38 -2.17
CA GLY A 20 -9.99 -26.81 -2.53
C GLY A 20 -9.50 -26.29 -3.89
N PRO A 21 -8.17 -26.14 -4.08
CA PRO A 21 -7.59 -25.46 -5.24
C PRO A 21 -7.82 -26.19 -6.57
N THR A 22 -7.82 -27.53 -6.58
CA THR A 22 -8.04 -28.31 -7.81
C THR A 22 -9.46 -28.12 -8.34
N ALA A 23 -10.48 -28.33 -7.48
CA ALA A 23 -11.87 -28.16 -7.84
C ALA A 23 -12.21 -26.72 -8.26
N THR A 24 -11.64 -25.72 -7.58
CA THR A 24 -11.77 -24.32 -7.98
C THR A 24 -11.16 -24.04 -9.36
N ALA A 25 -9.95 -24.54 -9.62
CA ALA A 25 -9.26 -24.30 -10.89
C ALA A 25 -10.06 -24.89 -12.08
N GLU A 26 -10.59 -26.09 -11.91
CA GLU A 26 -11.46 -26.75 -12.90
C GLU A 26 -12.76 -25.96 -13.10
N ARG A 27 -13.45 -25.59 -12.01
CA ARG A 27 -14.72 -24.85 -12.07
C ARG A 27 -14.58 -23.48 -12.73
N LEU A 28 -13.49 -22.77 -12.47
CA LEU A 28 -13.24 -21.44 -13.04
C LEU A 28 -12.50 -21.48 -14.39
N GLY A 29 -12.10 -22.66 -14.87
CA GLY A 29 -11.36 -22.81 -16.13
C GLY A 29 -10.00 -22.11 -16.12
N ILE A 30 -9.35 -22.01 -14.95
CA ILE A 30 -8.05 -21.37 -14.77
C ILE A 30 -6.95 -22.40 -14.51
N PRO A 31 -5.70 -22.15 -14.92
CA PRO A 31 -4.60 -23.06 -14.60
C PRO A 31 -4.39 -23.16 -13.09
N LEU A 32 -4.26 -24.37 -12.57
CA LEU A 32 -4.05 -24.63 -11.14
C LEU A 32 -2.81 -23.90 -10.58
N THR A 33 -1.73 -23.83 -11.36
CA THR A 33 -0.50 -23.10 -11.04
C THR A 33 -0.73 -21.60 -10.83
N THR A 34 -1.67 -21.01 -11.58
CA THR A 34 -2.08 -19.61 -11.44
C THR A 34 -2.77 -19.38 -10.10
N LEU A 35 -3.70 -20.27 -9.74
CA LEU A 35 -4.41 -20.19 -8.46
C LEU A 35 -3.45 -20.37 -7.27
N PHE A 36 -2.50 -21.31 -7.34
CA PHE A 36 -1.46 -21.45 -6.31
C PHE A 36 -0.60 -20.19 -6.16
N THR A 37 -0.22 -19.55 -7.27
CA THR A 37 0.52 -18.29 -7.25
C THR A 37 -0.29 -17.20 -6.54
N TRP A 38 -1.60 -17.11 -6.82
CA TRP A 38 -2.47 -16.16 -6.15
C TRP A 38 -2.60 -16.42 -4.66
N ARG A 39 -2.84 -17.67 -4.24
CA ARG A 39 -2.88 -18.06 -2.83
C ARG A 39 -1.58 -17.73 -2.09
N HIS A 40 -0.43 -17.99 -2.73
CA HIS A 40 0.87 -17.66 -2.16
C HIS A 40 1.04 -16.15 -1.97
N ARG A 41 0.68 -15.35 -2.99
CA ARG A 41 0.71 -13.88 -2.90
C ARG A 41 -0.25 -13.34 -1.85
N ALA A 42 -1.44 -13.90 -1.75
CA ALA A 42 -2.40 -13.54 -0.70
C ALA A 42 -1.85 -13.84 0.69
N LYS A 43 -1.16 -14.98 0.88
CA LYS A 43 -0.51 -15.32 2.15
C LYS A 43 0.64 -14.37 2.50
N GLN A 44 1.46 -13.99 1.52
CA GLN A 44 2.63 -13.13 1.75
C GLN A 44 2.28 -11.66 1.96
N TYR A 45 1.28 -11.16 1.23
CA TYR A 45 1.02 -9.73 1.12
C TYR A 45 -0.40 -9.33 1.59
N GLY A 46 -1.23 -10.27 2.01
CA GLY A 46 -2.58 -9.98 2.52
C GLY A 46 -3.42 -9.15 1.56
N SER A 47 -4.02 -8.08 2.08
CA SER A 47 -4.91 -7.16 1.34
C SER A 47 -4.22 -6.40 0.20
N ILE A 48 -2.89 -6.27 0.22
CA ILE A 48 -2.11 -5.60 -0.84
C ILE A 48 -1.53 -6.58 -1.87
N ALA A 49 -2.02 -7.83 -1.90
CA ALA A 49 -1.54 -8.86 -2.81
C ALA A 49 -1.78 -8.54 -4.30
N PHE A 50 -2.81 -7.75 -4.61
CA PHE A 50 -3.30 -7.52 -5.99
C PHE A 50 -3.51 -6.03 -6.30
N VAL A 51 -2.44 -5.23 -6.24
CA VAL A 51 -2.49 -3.77 -6.52
C VAL A 51 -2.50 -3.37 -8.00
N GLY A 52 -2.49 -4.33 -8.93
CA GLY A 52 -2.37 -4.06 -10.37
C GLY A 52 -0.93 -3.79 -10.84
N SER A 53 -0.74 -3.77 -12.17
CA SER A 53 0.56 -3.47 -12.79
C SER A 53 0.90 -1.99 -12.63
N GLY A 54 2.17 -1.67 -12.35
CA GLY A 54 2.65 -0.27 -12.22
C GLY A 54 2.45 0.36 -10.83
N ASN A 55 1.69 -0.28 -9.94
CA ASN A 55 1.44 0.24 -8.60
C ASN A 55 2.42 -0.36 -7.57
N LYS A 56 2.98 0.49 -6.70
CA LYS A 56 3.76 0.04 -5.56
C LYS A 56 2.84 -0.64 -4.54
N ARG A 57 3.25 -1.80 -4.05
CA ARG A 57 2.62 -2.46 -2.88
C ARG A 57 2.99 -1.65 -1.65
N ILE A 58 2.14 -0.70 -1.29
CA ILE A 58 2.32 0.12 -0.09
C ILE A 58 1.28 -0.36 0.91
N ASP A 59 1.75 -0.80 2.06
CA ASP A 59 0.89 -1.07 3.18
C ASP A 59 0.18 0.24 3.61
N PRO A 60 -1.16 0.26 3.77
CA PRO A 60 -1.91 1.48 4.04
C PRO A 60 -1.40 2.25 5.27
N ASN A 61 -1.03 1.54 6.34
CA ASN A 61 -0.45 2.15 7.54
C ASN A 61 0.89 2.83 7.22
N THR A 62 1.72 2.18 6.40
CA THR A 62 3.01 2.75 5.98
C THR A 62 2.85 4.01 5.11
N ALA A 63 1.79 4.09 4.29
CA ALA A 63 1.49 5.28 3.50
C ALA A 63 1.11 6.46 4.40
N GLU A 64 0.25 6.21 5.40
CA GLU A 64 -0.21 7.24 6.33
C GLU A 64 0.93 7.76 7.20
N ILE A 65 1.78 6.87 7.72
CA ILE A 65 2.99 7.24 8.49
C ILE A 65 3.87 8.17 7.67
N LYS A 66 4.18 7.85 6.41
CA LYS A 66 5.01 8.71 5.56
C LYS A 66 4.38 10.08 5.29
N ALA A 67 3.06 10.14 5.12
CA ALA A 67 2.36 11.41 4.95
C ALA A 67 2.43 12.26 6.22
N MET A 68 2.28 11.64 7.40
CA MET A 68 2.43 12.32 8.68
C MET A 68 3.87 12.79 8.92
N GLU A 69 4.87 11.95 8.67
CA GLU A 69 6.29 12.32 8.79
C GLU A 69 6.64 13.53 7.91
N LYS A 70 6.15 13.55 6.66
CA LYS A 70 6.33 14.70 5.78
C LYS A 70 5.70 15.97 6.37
N LYS A 71 4.47 15.86 6.89
CA LYS A 71 3.78 17.00 7.51
C LYS A 71 4.51 17.52 8.74
N ILE A 72 5.03 16.64 9.60
CA ILE A 72 5.84 17.01 10.76
C ILE A 72 7.07 17.79 10.30
N LYS A 73 7.81 17.27 9.32
CA LYS A 73 9.01 17.93 8.80
C LYS A 73 8.72 19.32 8.22
N ASP A 74 7.63 19.46 7.47
CA ASP A 74 7.23 20.74 6.89
C ASP A 74 6.86 21.76 7.98
N LEU A 75 6.18 21.30 9.06
CA LEU A 75 5.84 22.13 10.20
C LEU A 75 7.05 22.53 11.04
N GLU A 76 7.99 21.62 11.27
CA GLU A 76 9.25 21.89 11.96
C GLU A 76 10.06 22.95 11.21
N ALA A 77 10.20 22.80 9.89
CA ALA A 77 10.89 23.78 9.05
C ALA A 77 10.22 25.17 9.10
N ALA A 78 8.89 25.23 9.04
CA ALA A 78 8.16 26.49 9.17
C ALA A 78 8.37 27.13 10.55
N ASN A 79 8.35 26.33 11.61
CA ASN A 79 8.57 26.80 12.97
C ASN A 79 9.99 27.36 13.16
N ASP A 80 10.99 26.68 12.60
CA ASP A 80 12.37 27.15 12.65
C ASP A 80 12.57 28.47 11.91
N ILE A 81 11.96 28.62 10.73
CA ILE A 81 11.95 29.90 9.99
C ILE A 81 11.32 31.03 10.84
N LEU A 82 10.18 30.76 11.48
CA LEU A 82 9.51 31.75 12.34
C LEU A 82 10.38 32.12 13.55
N LYS A 83 11.00 31.15 14.23
CA LYS A 83 11.91 31.41 15.35
C LYS A 83 13.12 32.23 14.93
N SER A 84 13.73 31.91 13.79
CA SER A 84 14.84 32.68 13.22
C SER A 84 14.43 34.11 12.91
N ALA A 85 13.24 34.32 12.33
CA ALA A 85 12.71 35.66 12.07
C ALA A 85 12.49 36.46 13.35
N LEU A 86 11.92 35.84 14.40
CA LEU A 86 11.75 36.49 15.71
C LEU A 86 13.09 36.90 16.33
N GLY A 87 14.11 36.05 16.23
CA GLY A 87 15.47 36.40 16.66
C GLY A 87 16.02 37.63 15.93
N PHE A 88 15.87 37.67 14.61
CA PHE A 88 16.28 38.81 13.79
C PHE A 88 15.57 40.12 14.19
N PHE A 89 14.25 40.09 14.39
CA PHE A 89 13.48 41.27 14.81
C PHE A 89 13.79 41.74 16.24
N ALA A 90 14.23 40.83 17.13
CA ALA A 90 14.65 41.19 18.47
C ALA A 90 16.03 41.88 18.48
N GLU A 91 16.95 41.39 17.65
CA GLU A 91 18.28 41.99 17.45
C GLU A 91 18.18 43.40 16.84
N SER A 92 17.32 43.57 15.84
CA SER A 92 17.15 44.84 15.13
C SER A 92 16.55 45.96 15.99
N ARG A 93 15.82 45.63 17.07
CA ARG A 93 15.24 46.60 18.01
C ARG A 93 16.22 47.15 19.05
N LYS A 94 17.41 46.55 19.19
CA LYS A 94 18.45 46.99 20.13
C LYS A 94 19.46 47.99 19.52
N LYS A 95 19.34 48.28 18.23
CA LYS A 95 20.05 49.35 17.51
C LYS A 95 19.19 50.60 17.44
#